data_AF-A0A1A8L1U8-F1
#
_entry.id   AF-A0A1A8L1U8-F1
#
_cell.length_a   1.000
_cell.length_b   1.000
_cell.length_c   1.000
_cell.angle_alpha   90.00
_cell.angle_beta   90.00
_cell.angle_gamma   90.00
#
_symmetry.space_group_name_H-M   'P 1'
#
loop_
_entity.id
_entity.type
_entity.pdbx_description
1 polymer ?
#
loop_
_entity_poly.entity_id
_entity_poly.type
_entity_poly.pdbx_seq_one_letter_code
_entity_poly.pdbx_strand_id
1 'polypeptide(L)'
;MLAALLNDLKLPASAQGAEAETVQVQDFSFDHETIQVDDVMSKINQVKDDLESKSNTLDDLLGRVNYHDGQIRLLMEGPHPPLPTVSPASPAGDVDLRAYVDDQIRSLREEMMEGMEIKMADLKNSCDYKILSVQDQCEGQEANYNSLAELMDSKEGDLRNEIQDLRTKVADLGKVDSEGSDSVLTRLERLETHLNSSERSLMAQCLSVEESLWNKQEEVVKDLEKTLEDKLSSMEDKLSNLLGDAGATSPSDSENESLKNSVQNLDQRLKRIVEDLISEIALQQSQTQNNRNTSWDQVKTGGEQETHDLLELHRAQHQEMRQRLDQLGKEVKTEADRCREATQGVGAEIANMDSRMVNVESLCNKLDPISSSVLRIKDGLNKHPPVMETGEAGPPGKMASSKPPEGADGIMMPVQGFAGAPASPVKSTDSLKPSVPLITGLKIPLRPPPQKPATPSGGEVSFSAGLTLPYSEGEVGIIKFNKVLVNDGGHYDAQTGTFTAPVDGRYLVTAVLSPQRGQSIEAALSVSDHSIQKLDSA
;
A
#
# COMPACT_ATOMS: atom_id res chain seq x y z
N MET A 1 19.58 20.75 -16.05
CA MET A 1 18.68 19.82 -16.78
C MET A 1 18.42 18.50 -16.05
N LEU A 2 19.29 18.04 -15.14
CA LEU A 2 19.04 16.83 -14.33
C LEU A 2 18.17 17.07 -13.07
N ALA A 3 18.06 18.31 -12.59
CA ALA A 3 17.17 18.66 -11.48
C ALA A 3 15.68 18.80 -11.88
N ALA A 4 15.38 18.80 -13.18
CA ALA A 4 14.01 18.92 -13.70
C ALA A 4 13.35 17.55 -13.96
N LEU A 5 14.12 16.45 -13.95
CA LEU A 5 13.63 15.10 -14.26
C LEU A 5 13.37 14.23 -13.01
N LEU A 6 13.75 14.72 -11.82
CA LEU A 6 13.54 14.02 -10.55
C LEU A 6 12.24 14.42 -9.83
N ASN A 7 11.47 15.37 -10.38
CA ASN A 7 10.21 15.84 -9.79
C ASN A 7 8.95 15.20 -10.41
N ASP A 8 9.07 14.41 -11.48
CA ASP A 8 7.92 13.86 -12.21
C ASP A 8 7.57 12.40 -11.84
N LEU A 9 8.26 11.79 -10.88
CA LEU A 9 7.88 10.50 -10.32
C LEU A 9 6.87 10.70 -9.18
N LYS A 10 5.63 10.99 -9.56
CA LYS A 10 4.47 10.97 -8.67
C LYS A 10 4.34 9.56 -8.10
N LEU A 11 4.57 9.40 -6.79
CA LEU A 11 4.30 8.14 -6.09
C LEU A 11 2.87 7.69 -6.40
N PRO A 12 2.64 6.38 -6.62
CA PRO A 12 1.30 5.88 -6.85
C PRO A 12 0.45 6.15 -5.60
N ALA A 13 -0.80 6.56 -5.80
CA ALA A 13 -1.73 6.88 -4.71
C ALA A 13 -2.00 5.67 -3.78
N SER A 14 -1.57 4.47 -4.20
CA SER A 14 -1.60 3.22 -3.45
C SER A 14 -0.43 3.02 -2.47
N ALA A 15 0.64 3.84 -2.52
CA ALA A 15 1.79 3.75 -1.59
C ALA A 15 1.76 4.78 -0.45
N GLN A 16 0.79 5.68 -0.43
CA GLN A 16 0.50 6.49 0.75
C GLN A 16 -0.31 5.60 1.69
N GLY A 17 0.39 4.92 2.59
CA GLY A 17 -0.22 4.00 3.56
C GLY A 17 -1.38 4.66 4.28
N ALA A 18 -2.59 4.38 3.79
CA ALA A 18 -3.74 4.28 4.66
C ALA A 18 -3.39 3.13 5.58
N GLU A 19 -3.04 3.51 6.82
CA GLU A 19 -3.10 2.68 8.00
C GLU A 19 -4.17 1.61 7.80
N ALA A 20 -3.79 0.34 7.99
CA ALA A 20 -4.75 -0.74 7.94
C ALA A 20 -5.92 -0.33 8.83
N GLU A 21 -7.05 0.05 8.22
CA GLU A 21 -8.33 0.04 8.89
C GLU A 21 -8.59 -1.44 9.18
N THR A 22 -7.97 -1.94 10.25
CA THR A 22 -8.62 -2.94 11.07
C THR A 22 -9.90 -2.25 11.53
N VAL A 23 -10.94 -2.42 10.73
CA VAL A 23 -12.29 -2.47 11.26
C VAL A 23 -12.17 -3.52 12.36
N GLN A 24 -12.09 -3.08 13.62
CA GLN A 24 -12.58 -3.91 14.70
C GLN A 24 -14.05 -4.09 14.37
N VAL A 25 -14.34 -5.13 13.58
CA VAL A 25 -15.57 -5.86 13.76
C VAL A 25 -15.54 -6.15 15.23
N GLN A 26 -16.51 -5.60 15.98
CA GLN A 26 -16.68 -5.92 17.38
C GLN A 26 -16.39 -7.40 17.53
N ASP A 27 -15.35 -7.67 18.31
CA ASP A 27 -14.95 -9.01 18.67
C ASP A 27 -16.22 -9.65 19.23
N PHE A 28 -16.89 -10.48 18.42
CA PHE A 28 -17.85 -11.42 18.94
C PHE A 28 -16.98 -12.41 19.69
N SER A 29 -16.67 -12.06 20.95
CA SER A 29 -16.20 -13.05 21.89
C SER A 29 -17.27 -14.13 21.90
N PHE A 30 -16.99 -15.24 21.24
CA PHE A 30 -17.77 -16.46 21.33
C PHE A 30 -17.50 -17.08 22.70
N ASP A 31 -17.79 -16.35 23.77
CA ASP A 31 -17.97 -16.90 25.10
C ASP A 31 -19.39 -17.48 25.20
N HIS A 32 -19.81 -18.39 24.31
CA HIS A 32 -21.15 -18.99 24.41
C HIS A 32 -21.33 -20.36 23.73
N GLU A 33 -20.39 -21.29 23.92
CA GLU A 33 -20.67 -22.71 23.62
C GLU A 33 -21.13 -23.53 24.83
N THR A 34 -20.85 -23.10 26.06
CA THR A 34 -21.27 -23.85 27.26
C THR A 34 -22.64 -23.46 27.80
N ILE A 35 -23.07 -22.20 27.65
CA ILE A 35 -24.31 -21.68 28.28
C ILE A 35 -25.58 -22.13 27.52
N GLN A 36 -25.51 -22.45 26.23
CA GLN A 36 -26.67 -22.92 25.47
C GLN A 36 -27.05 -24.37 25.80
N VAL A 37 -26.08 -25.24 26.09
CA VAL A 37 -26.37 -26.65 26.42
C VAL A 37 -27.04 -26.76 27.79
N ASP A 38 -26.63 -25.94 28.76
CA ASP A 38 -27.24 -25.90 30.08
C ASP A 38 -28.69 -25.37 30.03
N ASP A 39 -28.98 -24.35 29.20
CA ASP A 39 -30.35 -23.85 29.01
C ASP A 39 -31.24 -24.90 28.32
N VAL A 40 -30.72 -25.61 27.32
CA VAL A 40 -31.42 -26.71 26.66
C VAL A 40 -31.64 -27.88 27.63
N MET A 41 -30.64 -28.24 28.44
CA MET A 41 -30.74 -29.31 29.43
C MET A 41 -31.74 -28.95 30.54
N SER A 42 -31.76 -27.68 30.98
CA SER A 42 -32.74 -27.14 31.92
C SER A 42 -34.16 -27.24 31.35
N LYS A 43 -34.37 -26.82 30.09
CA LYS A 43 -35.66 -26.94 29.39
C LYS A 43 -36.11 -28.40 29.22
N ILE A 44 -35.19 -29.32 28.92
CA ILE A 44 -35.49 -30.75 28.81
C ILE A 44 -35.93 -31.32 30.16
N ASN A 45 -35.23 -30.97 31.25
CA ASN A 45 -35.62 -31.40 32.59
C ASN A 45 -36.97 -30.80 33.01
N GLN A 46 -37.23 -29.53 32.70
CA GLN A 46 -38.52 -28.89 32.95
C GLN A 46 -39.66 -29.61 32.22
N VAL A 47 -39.48 -29.99 30.95
CA VAL A 47 -40.48 -30.74 30.17
C VAL A 47 -40.67 -32.15 30.72
N LYS A 48 -39.59 -32.80 31.17
CA LYS A 48 -39.65 -34.12 31.80
C LYS A 48 -40.48 -34.09 33.09
N ASP A 49 -40.22 -33.13 33.96
CA ASP A 49 -40.95 -33.00 35.24
C ASP A 49 -42.42 -32.66 35.00
N ASP A 50 -42.72 -31.83 34.00
CA ASP A 50 -44.10 -31.48 33.64
C ASP A 50 -44.85 -32.68 33.03
N LEU A 51 -44.16 -33.51 32.25
CA LEU A 51 -44.72 -34.75 31.69
C LEU A 51 -44.98 -35.80 32.78
N GLU A 52 -44.06 -35.94 33.74
CA GLU A 52 -44.22 -36.84 34.89
C GLU A 52 -45.39 -36.39 35.78
N SER A 53 -45.49 -35.08 36.03
CA SER A 53 -46.64 -34.48 36.72
C SER A 53 -47.96 -34.77 36.01
N LYS A 54 -48.03 -34.54 34.70
CA LYS A 54 -49.22 -34.86 33.89
C LYS A 54 -49.54 -36.35 33.88
N SER A 55 -48.53 -37.21 33.79
CA SER A 55 -48.70 -38.67 33.86
C SER A 55 -49.33 -39.10 35.19
N ASN A 56 -48.87 -38.55 36.30
CA ASN A 56 -49.41 -38.84 37.63
C ASN A 56 -50.87 -38.35 37.78
N THR A 57 -51.19 -37.17 37.23
CA THR A 57 -52.59 -36.69 37.23
C THR A 57 -53.52 -37.56 36.40
N LEU A 58 -53.01 -38.14 35.30
CA LEU A 58 -53.77 -39.04 34.45
C LEU A 58 -54.05 -40.37 35.16
N ASP A 59 -53.07 -40.89 35.91
CA ASP A 59 -53.22 -42.11 36.69
C ASP A 59 -54.24 -41.95 37.84
N ASP A 60 -54.24 -40.80 38.52
CA ASP A 60 -55.27 -40.46 39.52
C ASP A 60 -56.68 -40.36 38.90
N LEU A 61 -56.78 -39.72 37.73
CA LEU A 61 -58.03 -39.67 36.95
C LEU A 61 -58.52 -41.08 36.58
N LEU A 62 -57.62 -41.94 36.11
CA LEU A 62 -57.93 -43.32 35.77
C LEU A 62 -58.41 -44.10 37.00
N GLY A 63 -57.77 -43.91 38.15
CA GLY A 63 -58.20 -44.47 39.44
C GLY A 63 -59.61 -44.03 39.84
N ARG A 64 -59.92 -42.74 39.71
CA ARG A 64 -61.26 -42.19 39.99
C ARG A 64 -62.32 -42.70 39.02
N VAL A 65 -61.99 -42.82 37.73
CA VAL A 65 -62.91 -43.37 36.73
C VAL A 65 -63.21 -44.84 37.02
N ASN A 66 -62.20 -45.66 37.33
CA ASN A 66 -62.40 -47.06 37.71
C ASN A 66 -63.20 -47.21 39.01
N TYR A 67 -62.98 -46.33 39.99
CA TYR A 67 -63.79 -46.30 41.21
C TYR A 67 -65.26 -46.01 40.89
N HIS A 68 -65.54 -44.99 40.07
CA HIS A 68 -66.91 -44.70 39.66
C HIS A 68 -67.54 -45.82 38.82
N ASP A 69 -66.79 -46.46 37.93
CA ASP A 69 -67.27 -47.60 37.15
C ASP A 69 -67.66 -48.79 38.05
N GLY A 70 -66.85 -49.05 39.10
CA GLY A 70 -67.19 -50.05 40.13
C GLY A 70 -68.46 -49.71 40.91
N GLN A 71 -68.66 -48.43 41.26
CA GLN A 71 -69.88 -47.96 41.91
C GLN A 71 -71.11 -48.09 41.00
N ILE A 72 -70.97 -47.79 39.71
CA ILE A 72 -72.02 -47.97 38.70
C ILE A 72 -72.37 -49.45 38.56
N ARG A 73 -71.37 -50.33 38.51
CA ARG A 73 -71.60 -51.78 38.45
C ARG A 73 -72.35 -52.29 39.67
N LEU A 74 -72.00 -51.85 40.88
CA LEU A 74 -72.73 -52.20 42.10
C LEU A 74 -74.18 -51.70 42.09
N LEU A 75 -74.44 -50.54 41.50
CA LEU A 75 -75.80 -50.02 41.29
C LEU A 75 -76.57 -50.84 40.24
N MET A 76 -75.89 -51.39 39.22
CA MET A 76 -76.50 -52.25 38.20
C MET A 76 -76.71 -53.71 38.64
N GLU A 77 -76.00 -54.18 39.68
CA GLU A 77 -75.96 -55.59 40.09
C GLU A 77 -76.80 -55.88 41.37
N GLY A 78 -77.56 -54.88 41.85
CA GLY A 78 -78.53 -55.04 42.94
C GLY A 78 -79.85 -55.71 42.50
N PRO A 79 -80.41 -56.66 43.26
CA PRO A 79 -81.70 -57.30 42.92
C PRO A 79 -82.90 -56.34 43.07
N HIS A 80 -83.71 -56.20 42.01
CA HIS A 80 -84.98 -55.47 42.02
C HIS A 80 -86.07 -56.12 42.90
N PRO A 81 -86.96 -55.32 43.52
CA PRO A 81 -88.36 -55.71 43.72
C PRO A 81 -89.34 -54.85 42.89
N PRO A 82 -90.58 -55.32 42.66
CA PRO A 82 -91.46 -54.86 41.58
C PRO A 82 -92.21 -53.55 41.89
N LEU A 83 -92.66 -52.90 40.82
CA LEU A 83 -93.51 -51.70 40.80
C LEU A 83 -94.63 -51.71 41.85
N PRO A 84 -94.95 -50.52 42.38
CA PRO A 84 -96.31 -50.04 42.29
C PRO A 84 -96.41 -48.64 41.63
N THR A 85 -97.40 -48.55 40.75
CA THR A 85 -97.99 -47.34 40.16
C THR A 85 -98.43 -46.30 41.19
N VAL A 86 -97.97 -45.04 41.10
CA VAL A 86 -98.76 -43.82 41.39
C VAL A 86 -98.26 -42.62 40.56
N SER A 87 -99.23 -41.86 40.05
CA SER A 87 -99.24 -40.62 39.24
C SER A 87 -98.41 -39.40 39.70
N PRO A 88 -98.23 -38.38 38.82
CA PRO A 88 -97.21 -37.34 38.94
C PRO A 88 -97.69 -36.08 39.70
N ALA A 89 -96.76 -35.37 40.33
CA ALA A 89 -97.01 -34.03 40.87
C ALA A 89 -95.81 -33.07 40.65
N SER A 90 -96.11 -31.98 39.94
CA SER A 90 -95.51 -30.62 39.98
C SER A 90 -94.13 -30.35 39.32
N PRO A 91 -94.08 -29.63 38.17
CA PRO A 91 -92.85 -29.26 37.45
C PRO A 91 -92.33 -27.83 37.72
N ALA A 92 -92.67 -27.19 38.85
CA ALA A 92 -92.45 -25.74 38.99
C ALA A 92 -91.05 -25.33 39.52
N GLY A 93 -90.32 -26.19 40.22
CA GLY A 93 -88.99 -25.86 40.78
C GLY A 93 -87.80 -26.28 39.90
N ASP A 94 -88.02 -27.21 38.98
CA ASP A 94 -86.96 -27.83 38.17
C ASP A 94 -86.62 -27.00 36.92
N VAL A 95 -87.61 -26.26 36.38
CA VAL A 95 -87.42 -25.37 35.22
C VAL A 95 -86.55 -24.17 35.56
N ASP A 96 -86.69 -23.61 36.78
CA ASP A 96 -85.97 -22.41 37.21
C ASP A 96 -84.51 -22.71 37.56
N LEU A 97 -84.25 -23.87 38.20
CA LEU A 97 -82.88 -24.35 38.42
C LEU A 97 -82.17 -24.69 37.11
N ARG A 98 -82.88 -25.33 36.16
CA ARG A 98 -82.30 -25.68 34.86
C ARG A 98 -81.95 -24.45 34.03
N ALA A 99 -82.82 -23.44 34.02
CA ALA A 99 -82.55 -22.17 33.35
C ALA A 99 -81.33 -21.45 33.97
N TYR A 100 -81.21 -21.43 35.29
CA TYR A 100 -80.06 -20.86 35.99
C TYR A 100 -78.74 -21.56 35.64
N VAL A 101 -78.72 -22.91 35.63
CA VAL A 101 -77.52 -23.68 35.25
C VAL A 101 -77.15 -23.45 33.79
N ASP A 102 -78.13 -23.44 32.89
CA ASP A 102 -77.89 -23.16 31.47
C ASP A 102 -77.34 -21.73 31.25
N ASP A 103 -77.78 -20.75 32.05
CA ASP A 103 -77.29 -19.36 32.02
C ASP A 103 -75.87 -19.24 32.56
N GLN A 104 -75.54 -19.95 33.65
CA GLN A 104 -74.18 -20.02 34.20
C GLN A 104 -73.20 -20.68 33.22
N ILE A 105 -73.62 -21.77 32.56
CA ILE A 105 -72.80 -22.42 31.52
C ILE A 105 -72.58 -21.48 30.33
N ARG A 106 -73.61 -20.71 29.92
CA ARG A 106 -73.49 -19.73 28.85
C ARG A 106 -72.51 -18.63 29.22
N SER A 107 -72.65 -18.04 30.42
CA SER A 107 -71.75 -17.00 30.93
C SER A 107 -70.30 -17.48 30.99
N LEU A 108 -70.06 -18.67 31.55
CA LEU A 108 -68.71 -19.24 31.64
C LEU A 108 -68.10 -19.49 30.26
N ARG A 109 -68.91 -19.92 29.28
CA ARG A 109 -68.45 -20.15 27.91
C ARG A 109 -68.09 -18.84 27.22
N GLU A 110 -68.88 -17.79 27.41
CA GLU A 110 -68.61 -16.45 26.86
C GLU A 110 -67.33 -15.86 27.45
N GLU A 111 -67.17 -15.89 28.78
CA GLU A 111 -65.94 -15.44 29.44
C GLU A 111 -64.69 -16.21 28.97
N MET A 112 -64.82 -17.52 28.76
CA MET A 112 -63.70 -18.35 28.27
C MET A 112 -63.35 -18.04 26.81
N MET A 113 -64.35 -17.81 25.94
CA MET A 113 -64.12 -17.43 24.54
C MET A 113 -63.49 -16.04 24.45
N GLU A 114 -63.99 -15.07 25.22
CA GLU A 114 -63.44 -13.72 25.29
C GLU A 114 -61.98 -13.73 25.80
N GLY A 115 -61.71 -14.48 26.88
CA GLY A 115 -60.35 -14.64 27.39
C GLY A 115 -59.38 -15.29 26.39
N MET A 116 -59.87 -16.20 25.55
CA MET A 116 -59.07 -16.81 24.49
C MET A 116 -58.83 -15.83 23.32
N GLU A 117 -59.84 -15.07 22.92
CA GLU A 117 -59.73 -14.04 21.88
C GLU A 117 -58.73 -12.96 22.27
N ILE A 118 -58.77 -12.48 23.51
CA ILE A 118 -57.81 -11.50 24.04
C ILE A 118 -56.38 -12.05 23.99
N LYS A 119 -56.16 -13.26 24.52
CA LYS A 119 -54.82 -13.89 24.49
C LYS A 119 -54.32 -14.14 23.06
N MET A 120 -55.22 -14.49 22.15
CA MET A 120 -54.88 -14.71 20.75
C MET A 120 -54.52 -13.39 20.05
N ALA A 121 -55.20 -12.30 20.37
CA ALA A 121 -54.87 -10.97 19.89
C ALA A 121 -53.50 -10.51 20.41
N ASP A 122 -53.21 -10.70 21.71
CA ASP A 122 -51.91 -10.36 22.29
C ASP A 122 -50.76 -11.17 21.66
N LEU A 123 -50.97 -12.48 21.45
CA LEU A 123 -49.99 -13.33 20.80
C LEU A 123 -49.74 -12.91 19.35
N LYS A 124 -50.82 -12.58 18.61
CA LYS A 124 -50.72 -12.07 17.24
C LYS A 124 -49.93 -10.77 17.21
N ASN A 125 -50.27 -9.81 18.06
CA ASN A 125 -49.56 -8.53 18.15
C ASN A 125 -48.07 -8.73 18.52
N SER A 126 -47.77 -9.66 19.42
CA SER A 126 -46.39 -10.02 19.77
C SER A 126 -45.63 -10.65 18.59
N CYS A 127 -46.31 -11.45 17.76
CA CYS A 127 -45.72 -12.03 16.56
C CYS A 127 -45.46 -10.96 15.51
N ASP A 128 -46.46 -10.10 15.25
CA ASP A 128 -46.38 -9.01 14.28
C ASP A 128 -45.25 -8.03 14.62
N TYR A 129 -45.09 -7.68 15.91
CA TYR A 129 -43.97 -6.83 16.36
C TYR A 129 -42.60 -7.49 16.12
N LYS A 130 -42.48 -8.79 16.43
CA LYS A 130 -41.22 -9.52 16.19
C LYS A 130 -40.90 -9.64 14.70
N ILE A 131 -41.90 -9.88 13.86
CA ILE A 131 -41.74 -9.92 12.40
C ILE A 131 -41.26 -8.56 11.89
N LEU A 132 -41.91 -7.46 12.29
CA LEU A 132 -41.51 -6.11 11.91
C LEU A 132 -40.10 -5.77 12.38
N SER A 133 -39.73 -6.16 13.61
CA SER A 133 -38.37 -5.92 14.13
C SER A 133 -37.30 -6.68 13.36
N VAL A 134 -37.55 -7.93 12.98
CA VAL A 134 -36.61 -8.71 12.16
C VAL A 134 -36.53 -8.14 10.76
N GLN A 135 -37.66 -7.70 10.20
CA GLN A 135 -37.70 -7.10 8.87
C GLN A 135 -36.90 -5.78 8.82
N ASP A 136 -37.08 -4.90 9.80
CA ASP A 136 -36.31 -3.64 9.92
C ASP A 136 -34.81 -3.90 10.05
N GLN A 137 -34.42 -4.93 10.83
CA GLN A 137 -33.02 -5.35 10.94
C GLN A 137 -32.46 -5.88 9.60
N CYS A 138 -33.25 -6.66 8.85
CA CYS A 138 -32.86 -7.14 7.53
C CYS A 138 -32.70 -5.98 6.53
N GLU A 139 -33.62 -5.01 6.52
CA GLU A 139 -33.56 -3.82 5.65
C GLU A 139 -32.34 -2.95 5.99
N GLY A 140 -32.04 -2.74 7.28
CA GLY A 140 -30.83 -2.05 7.72
C GLY A 140 -29.55 -2.78 7.31
N GLN A 141 -29.54 -4.11 7.37
CA GLN A 141 -28.40 -4.91 6.95
C GLN A 141 -28.22 -4.94 5.42
N GLU A 142 -29.31 -4.95 4.65
CA GLU A 142 -29.29 -4.81 3.19
C GLU A 142 -28.71 -3.46 2.76
N ALA A 143 -29.10 -2.36 3.42
CA ALA A 143 -28.53 -1.04 3.15
C ALA A 143 -27.00 -1.02 3.35
N ASN A 144 -26.50 -1.68 4.41
CA ASN A 144 -25.06 -1.79 4.67
C ASN A 144 -24.34 -2.60 3.58
N TYR A 145 -24.92 -3.73 3.13
CA TYR A 145 -24.34 -4.51 2.03
C TYR A 145 -24.35 -3.74 0.71
N ASN A 146 -25.39 -2.96 0.43
CA ASN A 146 -25.45 -2.10 -0.75
C ASN A 146 -24.38 -1.01 -0.71
N SER A 147 -24.16 -0.36 0.43
CA SER A 147 -23.05 0.61 0.59
C SER A 147 -21.68 -0.05 0.42
N LEU A 148 -21.50 -1.29 0.89
CA LEU A 148 -20.26 -2.03 0.69
C LEU A 148 -20.05 -2.40 -0.79
N ALA A 149 -21.11 -2.78 -1.51
CA ALA A 149 -21.06 -3.08 -2.93
C ALA A 149 -20.68 -1.84 -3.76
N GLU A 150 -21.30 -0.68 -3.48
CA GLU A 150 -20.95 0.59 -4.15
C GLU A 150 -19.49 0.99 -3.91
N LEU A 151 -18.97 0.78 -2.69
CA LEU A 151 -17.57 1.05 -2.37
C LEU A 151 -16.63 0.11 -3.15
N MET A 152 -16.97 -1.18 -3.24
CA MET A 152 -16.18 -2.15 -4.02
C MET A 152 -16.15 -1.78 -5.50
N ASP A 153 -17.29 -1.40 -6.08
CA ASP A 153 -17.37 -0.98 -7.49
C ASP A 153 -16.55 0.29 -7.74
N SER A 154 -16.62 1.27 -6.83
CA SER A 154 -15.79 2.47 -6.90
C SER A 154 -14.30 2.11 -6.87
N LYS A 155 -13.89 1.23 -5.95
CA LYS A 155 -12.49 0.84 -5.79
C LYS A 155 -11.98 0.01 -6.96
N GLU A 156 -12.81 -0.87 -7.52
CA GLU A 156 -12.51 -1.60 -8.75
C GLU A 156 -12.33 -0.63 -9.92
N GLY A 157 -13.19 0.38 -10.04
CA GLY A 157 -13.07 1.44 -11.04
C GLY A 157 -11.75 2.18 -10.94
N ASP A 158 -11.36 2.59 -9.73
CA ASP A 158 -10.08 3.26 -9.47
C ASP A 158 -8.88 2.38 -9.86
N LEU A 159 -8.90 1.10 -9.46
CA LEU A 159 -7.84 0.15 -9.81
C LEU A 159 -7.76 -0.10 -11.32
N ARG A 160 -8.91 -0.19 -12.01
CA ARG A 160 -8.94 -0.31 -13.48
C ARG A 160 -8.34 0.92 -14.16
N ASN A 161 -8.62 2.11 -13.63
CA ASN A 161 -8.04 3.36 -14.14
C ASN A 161 -6.52 3.41 -13.88
N GLU A 162 -6.05 3.01 -12.70
CA GLU A 162 -4.62 2.95 -12.37
C GLU A 162 -3.88 1.94 -13.25
N ILE A 163 -4.45 0.75 -13.46
CA ILE A 163 -3.89 -0.26 -14.39
C ILE A 163 -3.82 0.30 -15.82
N GLN A 164 -4.83 1.04 -16.27
CA GLN A 164 -4.83 1.63 -17.60
C GLN A 164 -3.77 2.73 -17.73
N ASP A 165 -3.63 3.59 -16.73
CA ASP A 165 -2.58 4.63 -16.67
C ASP A 165 -1.17 4.01 -16.65
N LEU A 166 -0.97 2.96 -15.85
CA LEU A 166 0.28 2.20 -15.81
C LEU A 166 0.58 1.53 -17.16
N ARG A 167 -0.43 0.96 -17.83
CA ARG A 167 -0.26 0.39 -19.17
C ARG A 167 0.12 1.47 -20.19
N THR A 168 -0.46 2.66 -20.13
CA THR A 168 -0.07 3.77 -21.00
C THR A 168 1.35 4.24 -20.72
N LYS A 169 1.73 4.37 -19.44
CA LYS A 169 3.10 4.73 -19.05
C LYS A 169 4.13 3.68 -19.48
N VAL A 170 3.83 2.40 -19.33
CA VAL A 170 4.70 1.31 -19.81
C VAL A 170 4.79 1.30 -21.35
N ALA A 171 3.69 1.59 -22.05
CA ALA A 171 3.71 1.70 -23.51
C ALA A 171 4.53 2.90 -23.99
N ASP A 172 4.49 4.02 -23.28
CA ASP A 172 5.31 5.20 -23.58
C ASP A 172 6.78 4.98 -23.21
N LEU A 173 7.09 4.28 -22.12
CA LEU A 173 8.45 3.84 -21.79
C LEU A 173 9.00 2.83 -22.82
N GLY A 174 8.16 1.93 -23.33
CA GLY A 174 8.53 1.02 -24.43
C GLY A 174 8.79 1.72 -25.77
N LYS A 175 8.28 2.95 -25.98
CA LYS A 175 8.69 3.80 -27.10
C LYS A 175 10.05 4.46 -26.86
N VAL A 176 10.39 4.74 -25.61
CA VAL A 176 11.72 5.26 -25.22
C VAL A 176 12.80 4.20 -25.41
N ASP A 177 12.51 2.90 -25.37
CA ASP A 177 13.53 1.86 -25.67
C ASP A 177 13.97 1.82 -27.14
N SER A 178 13.21 2.41 -28.06
CA SER A 178 13.65 2.62 -29.44
C SER A 178 14.46 3.91 -29.62
N GLU A 179 14.31 4.91 -28.75
CA GLU A 179 15.01 6.21 -28.82
C GLU A 179 16.19 6.32 -27.82
N GLY A 180 16.20 5.53 -26.76
CA GLY A 180 17.20 5.49 -25.69
C GLY A 180 18.43 4.65 -26.04
N SER A 181 18.22 3.54 -26.74
CA SER A 181 19.31 2.81 -27.41
C SER A 181 19.98 3.69 -28.46
N ASP A 182 19.20 4.48 -29.20
CA ASP A 182 19.70 5.45 -30.17
C ASP A 182 20.46 6.60 -29.49
N SER A 183 20.03 7.06 -28.32
CA SER A 183 20.73 8.10 -27.54
C SER A 183 22.11 7.66 -27.04
N VAL A 184 22.24 6.42 -26.56
CA VAL A 184 23.55 5.91 -26.10
C VAL A 184 24.46 5.57 -27.27
N LEU A 185 23.91 4.98 -28.34
CA LEU A 185 24.65 4.68 -29.57
C LEU A 185 25.16 5.97 -30.24
N THR A 186 24.31 6.99 -30.38
CA THR A 186 24.70 8.30 -30.94
C THR A 186 25.70 9.04 -30.06
N ARG A 187 25.67 8.85 -28.73
CA ARG A 187 26.68 9.40 -27.82
C ARG A 187 28.04 8.69 -27.98
N LEU A 188 28.05 7.38 -28.17
CA LEU A 188 29.25 6.60 -28.45
C LEU A 188 29.86 6.97 -29.81
N GLU A 189 29.03 7.08 -30.85
CA GLU A 189 29.46 7.46 -32.20
C GLU A 189 30.00 8.90 -32.24
N ARG A 190 29.38 9.82 -31.49
CA ARG A 190 29.90 11.18 -31.30
C ARG A 190 31.24 11.20 -30.55
N LEU A 191 31.44 10.31 -29.58
CA LEU A 191 32.69 10.19 -28.84
C LEU A 191 33.80 9.63 -29.74
N GLU A 192 33.49 8.61 -30.54
CA GLU A 192 34.41 7.98 -31.49
C GLU A 192 34.83 8.95 -32.60
N THR A 193 33.90 9.73 -33.13
CA THR A 193 34.22 10.79 -34.12
C THR A 193 35.08 11.90 -33.51
N HIS A 194 34.87 12.28 -32.24
CA HIS A 194 35.72 13.23 -31.53
C HIS A 194 37.13 12.70 -31.26
N LEU A 195 37.26 11.42 -30.93
CA LEU A 195 38.55 10.80 -30.66
C LEU A 195 39.36 10.68 -31.95
N ASN A 196 38.71 10.24 -33.04
CA ASN A 196 39.31 10.18 -34.37
C ASN A 196 39.66 11.57 -34.94
N SER A 197 38.92 12.64 -34.61
CA SER A 197 39.27 14.00 -35.04
C SER A 197 40.42 14.56 -34.22
N SER A 198 40.46 14.30 -32.91
CA SER A 198 41.57 14.66 -32.03
C SER A 198 42.86 13.95 -32.43
N GLU A 199 42.81 12.66 -32.75
CA GLU A 199 43.97 11.88 -33.20
C GLU A 199 44.54 12.43 -34.52
N ARG A 200 43.66 12.73 -35.49
CA ARG A 200 44.10 13.35 -36.76
C ARG A 200 44.68 14.74 -36.55
N SER A 201 44.11 15.53 -35.64
CA SER A 201 44.63 16.87 -35.31
C SER A 201 46.02 16.79 -34.66
N LEU A 202 46.23 15.83 -33.75
CA LEU A 202 47.53 15.62 -33.10
C LEU A 202 48.58 15.15 -34.13
N MET A 203 48.21 14.24 -35.02
CA MET A 203 49.09 13.74 -36.07
C MET A 203 49.47 14.86 -37.06
N ALA A 204 48.52 15.73 -37.43
CA ALA A 204 48.79 16.89 -38.29
C ALA A 204 49.70 17.92 -37.61
N GLN A 205 49.51 18.21 -36.31
CA GLN A 205 50.42 19.09 -35.56
C GLN A 205 51.83 18.50 -35.47
N CYS A 206 51.96 17.19 -35.24
CA CYS A 206 53.25 16.52 -35.16
C CYS A 206 54.02 16.62 -36.50
N LEU A 207 53.34 16.37 -37.63
CA LEU A 207 53.92 16.52 -38.97
C LEU A 207 54.31 17.96 -39.28
N SER A 208 53.49 18.95 -38.89
CA SER A 208 53.80 20.36 -39.09
C SER A 208 55.03 20.82 -38.30
N VAL A 209 55.19 20.33 -37.06
CA VAL A 209 56.38 20.60 -36.25
C VAL A 209 57.62 19.99 -36.88
N GLU A 210 57.54 18.73 -37.33
CA GLU A 210 58.64 18.05 -38.03
C GLU A 210 59.05 18.78 -39.31
N GLU A 211 58.09 19.21 -40.14
CA GLU A 211 58.35 19.97 -41.37
C GLU A 211 59.02 21.32 -41.07
N SER A 212 58.56 22.03 -40.03
CA SER A 212 59.17 23.30 -39.61
C SER A 212 60.61 23.15 -39.13
N LEU A 213 60.93 22.02 -38.48
CA LEU A 213 62.28 21.67 -38.03
C LEU A 213 63.20 21.38 -39.21
N TRP A 214 62.74 20.61 -40.20
CA TRP A 214 63.50 20.33 -41.42
C TRP A 214 63.81 21.60 -42.21
N ASN A 215 62.83 22.47 -42.40
CA ASN A 215 63.00 23.73 -43.13
C ASN A 215 64.01 24.66 -42.44
N LYS A 216 63.92 24.81 -41.11
CA LYS A 216 64.91 25.59 -40.33
C LYS A 216 66.31 24.99 -40.41
N GLN A 217 66.41 23.65 -40.42
CA GLN A 217 67.70 22.98 -40.52
C GLN A 217 68.34 23.16 -41.91
N GLU A 218 67.55 23.10 -42.99
CA GLU A 218 68.02 23.39 -44.34
C GLU A 218 68.49 24.85 -44.48
N GLU A 219 67.75 25.80 -43.92
CA GLU A 219 68.11 27.22 -43.95
C GLU A 219 69.46 27.48 -43.26
N VAL A 220 69.68 26.92 -42.06
CA VAL A 220 70.95 27.05 -41.33
C VAL A 220 72.13 26.45 -42.11
N VAL A 221 71.92 25.33 -42.80
CA VAL A 221 72.97 24.71 -43.64
C VAL A 221 73.30 25.62 -44.82
N LYS A 222 72.28 26.18 -45.49
CA LYS A 222 72.44 27.07 -46.64
C LYS A 222 73.20 28.36 -46.28
N ASP A 223 72.87 28.95 -45.14
CA ASP A 223 73.56 30.15 -44.63
C ASP A 223 75.03 29.86 -44.30
N LEU A 224 75.31 28.67 -43.76
CA LEU A 224 76.68 28.25 -43.48
C LEU A 224 77.49 28.02 -44.76
N GLU A 225 76.91 27.35 -45.77
CA GLU A 225 77.52 27.16 -47.08
C GLU A 225 77.85 28.50 -47.74
N LYS A 226 76.89 29.43 -47.74
CA LYS A 226 77.09 30.77 -48.29
C LYS A 226 78.22 31.53 -47.58
N THR A 227 78.25 31.45 -46.24
CA THR A 227 79.30 32.09 -45.43
C THR A 227 80.69 31.53 -45.75
N LEU A 228 80.78 30.22 -46.03
CA LEU A 228 82.04 29.58 -46.45
C LEU A 228 82.47 30.03 -47.84
N GLU A 229 81.55 30.10 -48.79
CA GLU A 229 81.80 30.56 -50.16
C GLU A 229 82.29 32.02 -50.18
N ASP A 230 81.61 32.92 -49.46
CA ASP A 230 82.00 34.33 -49.37
C ASP A 230 83.41 34.50 -48.77
N LYS A 231 83.75 33.69 -47.77
CA LYS A 231 85.09 33.69 -47.16
C LYS A 231 86.16 33.14 -48.11
N LEU A 232 85.86 32.08 -48.88
CA LEU A 232 86.76 31.53 -49.88
C LEU A 232 87.03 32.55 -51.00
N SER A 233 85.98 33.17 -51.53
CA SER A 233 86.11 34.21 -52.56
C SER A 233 86.93 35.40 -52.06
N SER A 234 86.70 35.84 -50.81
CA SER A 234 87.51 36.90 -50.19
C SER A 234 89.00 36.49 -50.02
N MET A 235 89.28 35.23 -49.72
CA MET A 235 90.66 34.71 -49.65
C MET A 235 91.32 34.67 -51.03
N GLU A 236 90.58 34.27 -52.06
CA GLU A 236 91.04 34.21 -53.44
C GLU A 236 91.39 35.60 -53.99
N ASP A 237 90.56 36.61 -53.71
CA ASP A 237 90.84 38.00 -54.07
C ASP A 237 92.11 38.53 -53.38
N LYS A 238 92.31 38.21 -52.10
CA LYS A 238 93.51 38.61 -51.35
C LYS A 238 94.77 37.97 -51.92
N LEU A 239 94.71 36.70 -52.32
CA LEU A 239 95.83 36.00 -52.97
C LEU A 239 96.13 36.56 -54.36
N SER A 240 95.10 36.84 -55.16
CA SER A 240 95.24 37.42 -56.50
C SER A 240 95.91 38.81 -56.48
N ASN A 241 95.54 39.64 -55.50
CA ASN A 241 96.16 40.95 -55.30
C ASN A 241 97.64 40.87 -54.90
N LEU A 242 98.01 39.89 -54.06
CA LEU A 242 99.42 39.67 -53.66
C LEU A 242 100.28 39.14 -54.81
N LEU A 243 99.73 38.30 -55.68
CA LEU A 243 100.47 37.73 -56.81
C LEU A 243 100.64 38.73 -57.96
N GLY A 244 99.70 39.66 -58.14
CA GLY A 244 99.78 40.74 -59.12
C GLY A 244 100.91 41.75 -58.87
N ASP A 245 101.26 42.00 -57.61
CA ASP A 245 102.29 42.98 -57.20
C ASP A 245 103.74 42.41 -57.32
N ALA A 246 103.88 41.08 -57.41
CA ALA A 246 105.18 40.41 -57.51
C ALA A 246 105.68 40.20 -58.96
N GLY A 247 104.86 40.53 -59.97
CA GLY A 247 105.11 40.19 -61.38
C GLY A 247 105.97 41.18 -62.18
N ALA A 248 106.40 42.31 -61.60
CA ALA A 248 107.13 43.35 -62.33
C ALA A 248 108.43 43.74 -61.62
N THR A 249 109.53 43.05 -61.94
CA THR A 249 110.92 43.55 -62.09
C THR A 249 111.93 42.39 -61.96
N SER A 250 113.02 42.45 -62.74
CA SER A 250 114.09 41.44 -62.74
C SER A 250 115.10 41.72 -61.62
N PRO A 251 115.50 40.75 -60.79
CA PRO A 251 116.21 41.07 -59.54
C PRO A 251 117.73 41.07 -59.66
N SER A 252 118.35 42.06 -59.02
CA SER A 252 119.76 42.11 -58.62
C SER A 252 119.98 41.61 -57.18
N ASP A 253 121.18 41.19 -56.81
CA ASP A 253 121.48 40.52 -55.53
C ASP A 253 121.17 41.35 -54.25
N SER A 254 121.09 42.69 -54.35
CA SER A 254 120.66 43.54 -53.23
C SER A 254 119.13 43.60 -53.07
N GLU A 255 118.40 43.46 -54.18
CA GLU A 255 116.94 43.34 -54.17
C GLU A 255 116.53 41.97 -53.66
N ASN A 256 117.36 40.94 -53.83
CA ASN A 256 117.08 39.58 -53.37
C ASN A 256 117.03 39.46 -51.84
N GLU A 257 117.92 40.15 -51.11
CA GLU A 257 117.83 40.24 -49.64
C GLU A 257 116.68 41.14 -49.16
N SER A 258 116.38 42.23 -49.88
CA SER A 258 115.20 43.06 -49.59
C SER A 258 113.89 42.29 -49.82
N LEU A 259 113.80 41.54 -50.93
CA LEU A 259 112.69 40.65 -51.27
C LEU A 259 112.56 39.54 -50.24
N LYS A 260 113.66 38.93 -49.81
CA LYS A 260 113.66 37.91 -48.75
C LYS A 260 113.14 38.44 -47.43
N ASN A 261 113.55 39.64 -47.02
CA ASN A 261 113.02 40.29 -45.81
C ASN A 261 111.53 40.67 -45.96
N SER A 262 111.12 41.11 -47.15
CA SER A 262 109.71 41.42 -47.44
C SER A 262 108.84 40.15 -47.46
N VAL A 263 109.35 39.05 -48.02
CA VAL A 263 108.71 37.72 -48.03
C VAL A 263 108.62 37.16 -46.61
N GLN A 264 109.65 37.31 -45.77
CA GLN A 264 109.58 36.92 -44.36
C GLN A 264 108.57 37.78 -43.58
N ASN A 265 108.52 39.09 -43.85
CA ASN A 265 107.52 39.97 -43.24
C ASN A 265 106.09 39.58 -43.65
N LEU A 266 105.89 39.28 -44.93
CA LEU A 266 104.64 38.75 -45.47
C LEU A 266 104.29 37.41 -44.83
N ASP A 267 105.23 36.47 -44.70
CA ASP A 267 105.01 35.18 -44.00
C ASP A 267 104.55 35.39 -42.55
N GLN A 268 105.19 36.31 -41.82
CA GLN A 268 104.81 36.64 -40.45
C GLN A 268 103.44 37.32 -40.34
N ARG A 269 103.06 38.13 -41.35
CA ARG A 269 101.72 38.75 -41.42
C ARG A 269 100.67 37.71 -41.80
N LEU A 270 100.99 36.80 -42.71
CA LEU A 270 100.11 35.72 -43.14
C LEU A 270 99.85 34.75 -41.99
N LYS A 271 100.88 34.35 -41.23
CA LYS A 271 100.72 33.57 -40.00
C LYS A 271 99.80 34.24 -38.99
N ARG A 272 100.03 35.53 -38.69
CA ARG A 272 99.17 36.27 -37.76
C ARG A 272 97.72 36.37 -38.22
N ILE A 273 97.49 36.65 -39.51
CA ILE A 273 96.14 36.69 -40.08
C ILE A 273 95.48 35.31 -40.03
N VAL A 274 96.22 34.24 -40.31
CA VAL A 274 95.72 32.87 -40.21
C VAL A 274 95.38 32.51 -38.76
N GLU A 275 96.22 32.86 -37.80
CA GLU A 275 95.98 32.64 -36.36
C GLU A 275 94.77 33.43 -35.83
N ASP A 276 94.62 34.69 -36.25
CA ASP A 276 93.44 35.51 -35.94
C ASP A 276 92.17 34.92 -36.56
N LEU A 277 92.22 34.47 -37.82
CA LEU A 277 91.09 33.82 -38.49
C LEU A 277 90.70 32.50 -37.82
N ILE A 278 91.67 31.69 -37.42
CA ILE A 278 91.43 30.44 -36.67
C ILE A 278 90.75 30.76 -35.33
N SER A 279 91.22 31.80 -34.64
CA SER A 279 90.65 32.22 -33.35
C SER A 279 89.24 32.77 -33.49
N GLU A 280 88.98 33.58 -34.51
CA GLU A 280 87.65 34.14 -34.83
C GLU A 280 86.66 33.04 -35.22
N ILE A 281 87.07 32.10 -36.08
CA ILE A 281 86.24 30.96 -36.48
C ILE A 281 85.94 30.07 -35.28
N ALA A 282 86.92 29.82 -34.41
CA ALA A 282 86.73 29.03 -33.19
C ALA A 282 85.75 29.72 -32.22
N LEU A 283 85.86 31.04 -32.05
CA LEU A 283 84.95 31.82 -31.20
C LEU A 283 83.52 31.82 -31.78
N GLN A 284 83.39 32.01 -33.09
CA GLN A 284 82.12 32.02 -33.79
C GLN A 284 81.46 30.64 -33.77
N GLN A 285 82.23 29.55 -33.95
CA GLN A 285 81.75 28.18 -33.77
C GLN A 285 81.27 27.94 -32.34
N SER A 286 82.03 28.39 -31.33
CA SER A 286 81.66 28.25 -29.92
C SER A 286 80.37 29.00 -29.60
N GLN A 287 80.23 30.26 -30.02
CA GLN A 287 79.02 31.05 -29.81
C GLN A 287 77.80 30.45 -30.52
N THR A 288 77.97 29.99 -31.77
CA THR A 288 76.89 29.37 -32.54
C THR A 288 76.45 28.05 -31.91
N GLN A 289 77.40 27.22 -31.47
CA GLN A 289 77.12 25.98 -30.71
C GLN A 289 76.38 26.28 -29.41
N ASN A 290 76.82 27.28 -28.65
CA ASN A 290 76.21 27.60 -27.37
C ASN A 290 74.77 28.05 -27.57
N ASN A 291 74.51 29.01 -28.48
CA ASN A 291 73.16 29.47 -28.80
C ASN A 291 72.25 28.35 -29.30
N ARG A 292 72.79 27.43 -30.10
CA ARG A 292 72.01 26.28 -30.59
C ARG A 292 71.63 25.34 -29.45
N ASN A 293 72.53 25.11 -28.50
CA ASN A 293 72.24 24.30 -27.31
C ASN A 293 71.24 24.99 -26.39
N THR A 294 71.35 26.30 -26.13
CA THR A 294 70.37 27.03 -25.31
C THR A 294 68.99 27.06 -25.95
N SER A 295 68.92 27.20 -27.28
CA SER A 295 67.64 27.16 -28.01
C SER A 295 67.05 25.76 -28.02
N TRP A 296 67.88 24.72 -28.18
CA TRP A 296 67.43 23.33 -28.10
C TRP A 296 66.92 22.98 -26.71
N ASP A 297 67.62 23.37 -25.66
CA ASP A 297 67.18 23.12 -24.28
C ASP A 297 65.86 23.83 -23.98
N GLN A 298 65.65 25.06 -24.46
CA GLN A 298 64.37 25.77 -24.29
C GLN A 298 63.21 25.12 -25.04
N VAL A 299 63.42 24.72 -26.30
CA VAL A 299 62.37 24.05 -27.09
C VAL A 299 62.07 22.66 -26.50
N LYS A 300 63.10 21.95 -26.07
CA LYS A 300 62.97 20.63 -25.45
C LYS A 300 62.22 20.71 -24.12
N THR A 301 62.62 21.60 -23.22
CA THR A 301 61.94 21.78 -21.93
C THR A 301 60.53 22.33 -22.09
N GLY A 302 60.30 23.26 -23.02
CA GLY A 302 58.95 23.76 -23.33
C GLY A 302 58.03 22.68 -23.89
N GLY A 303 58.50 21.88 -24.85
CA GLY A 303 57.74 20.77 -25.42
C GLY A 303 57.51 19.61 -24.45
N GLU A 304 58.50 19.26 -23.62
CA GLU A 304 58.35 18.26 -22.56
C GLU A 304 57.35 18.71 -21.49
N GLN A 305 57.32 20.00 -21.14
CA GLN A 305 56.35 20.54 -20.18
C GLN A 305 54.93 20.59 -20.75
N GLU A 306 54.74 21.08 -21.97
CA GLU A 306 53.41 21.13 -22.60
C GLU A 306 52.83 19.72 -22.81
N THR A 307 53.66 18.77 -23.23
CA THR A 307 53.23 17.38 -23.36
C THR A 307 52.92 16.77 -22.00
N HIS A 308 53.71 17.04 -20.97
CA HIS A 308 53.44 16.58 -19.61
C HIS A 308 52.12 17.15 -19.06
N ASP A 309 51.86 18.44 -19.23
CA ASP A 309 50.66 19.12 -18.76
C ASP A 309 49.40 18.59 -19.47
N LEU A 310 49.48 18.36 -20.79
CA LEU A 310 48.39 17.75 -21.56
C LEU A 310 48.10 16.31 -21.11
N LEU A 311 49.15 15.54 -20.80
CA LEU A 311 49.05 14.15 -20.34
C LEU A 311 48.51 14.07 -18.90
N GLU A 312 48.86 15.04 -18.03
CA GLU A 312 48.27 15.20 -16.71
C GLU A 312 46.79 15.55 -16.77
N LEU A 313 46.41 16.50 -17.65
CA LEU A 313 45.02 16.89 -17.86
C LEU A 313 44.19 15.70 -18.35
N HIS A 314 44.68 14.98 -19.36
CA HIS A 314 44.00 13.78 -19.87
C HIS A 314 43.89 12.70 -18.79
N ARG A 315 44.95 12.50 -17.98
CA ARG A 315 44.93 11.55 -16.85
C ARG A 315 43.88 11.93 -15.80
N ALA A 316 43.78 13.21 -15.43
CA ALA A 316 42.79 13.71 -14.50
C ALA A 316 41.36 13.50 -15.02
N GLN A 317 41.12 13.80 -16.30
CA GLN A 317 39.83 13.62 -16.94
C GLN A 317 39.41 12.14 -17.00
N HIS A 318 40.35 11.23 -17.26
CA HIS A 318 40.11 9.77 -17.20
C HIS A 318 39.80 9.29 -15.78
N GLN A 319 40.50 9.81 -14.76
CA GLN A 319 40.22 9.47 -13.36
C GLN A 319 38.84 9.96 -12.93
N GLU A 320 38.44 11.16 -13.35
CA GLU A 320 37.11 11.69 -13.06
C GLU A 320 36.02 10.85 -13.74
N MET A 321 36.20 10.47 -15.00
CA MET A 321 35.26 9.56 -15.68
C MET A 321 35.14 8.22 -14.96
N ARG A 322 36.25 7.67 -14.46
CA ARG A 322 36.26 6.44 -13.66
C ARG A 322 35.47 6.59 -12.36
N GLN A 323 35.68 7.69 -11.63
CA GLN A 323 34.95 7.97 -10.39
C GLN A 323 33.45 8.10 -10.63
N ARG A 324 33.04 8.79 -11.71
CA ARG A 324 31.63 8.90 -12.10
C ARG A 324 31.03 7.54 -12.44
N LEU A 325 31.78 6.67 -13.13
CA LEU A 325 31.32 5.32 -13.46
C LEU A 325 31.17 4.45 -12.21
N ASP A 326 32.12 4.52 -11.28
CA ASP A 326 32.05 3.81 -10.00
C ASP A 326 30.88 4.30 -9.14
N GLN A 327 30.61 5.60 -9.15
CA GLN A 327 29.47 6.20 -8.45
C GLN A 327 28.15 5.72 -9.04
N LEU A 328 28.02 5.74 -10.37
CA LEU A 328 26.83 5.24 -11.06
C LEU A 328 26.63 3.73 -10.81
N GLY A 329 27.71 2.95 -10.79
CA GLY A 329 27.67 1.53 -10.46
C GLY A 329 27.14 1.26 -9.05
N LYS A 330 27.51 2.09 -8.06
CA LYS A 330 26.99 2.00 -6.70
C LYS A 330 25.50 2.37 -6.63
N GLU A 331 25.09 3.43 -7.31
CA GLU A 331 23.68 3.85 -7.35
C GLU A 331 22.78 2.78 -7.97
N VAL A 332 23.19 2.23 -9.12
CA VAL A 332 22.47 1.12 -9.78
C VAL A 332 22.40 -0.10 -8.87
N LYS A 333 23.50 -0.43 -8.17
CA LYS A 333 23.52 -1.54 -7.20
C LYS A 333 22.51 -1.32 -6.08
N THR A 334 22.51 -0.15 -5.47
CA THR A 334 21.57 0.19 -4.38
C THR A 334 20.13 0.19 -4.84
N GLU A 335 19.86 0.65 -6.06
CA GLU A 335 18.50 0.68 -6.59
C GLU A 335 18.01 -0.71 -6.98
N ALA A 336 18.91 -1.56 -7.49
CA ALA A 336 18.61 -2.98 -7.73
C ALA A 336 18.34 -3.74 -6.43
N ASP A 337 19.07 -3.45 -5.35
CA ASP A 337 18.82 -4.02 -4.02
C ASP A 337 17.46 -3.58 -3.47
N ARG A 338 17.15 -2.28 -3.55
CA ARG A 338 15.85 -1.71 -3.15
C ARG A 338 14.68 -2.34 -3.90
N CYS A 339 14.82 -2.50 -5.23
CA CYS A 339 13.81 -3.13 -6.08
C CYS A 339 13.59 -4.61 -5.70
N ARG A 340 14.66 -5.35 -5.39
CA ARG A 340 14.60 -6.74 -4.94
C ARG A 340 13.83 -6.87 -3.63
N GLU A 341 14.13 -6.00 -2.65
CA GLU A 341 13.46 -5.99 -1.35
C GLU A 341 11.97 -5.66 -1.49
N ALA A 342 11.64 -4.64 -2.30
CA ALA A 342 10.25 -4.30 -2.61
C ALA A 342 9.50 -5.47 -3.26
N THR A 343 10.14 -6.17 -4.19
CA THR A 343 9.54 -7.34 -4.87
C THR A 343 9.33 -8.51 -3.90
N GLN A 344 10.22 -8.70 -2.93
CA GLN A 344 10.04 -9.70 -1.87
C GLN A 344 8.88 -9.36 -0.93
N GLY A 345 8.72 -8.08 -0.58
CA GLY A 345 7.56 -7.61 0.20
C GLY A 345 6.23 -7.89 -0.52
N VAL A 346 6.16 -7.52 -1.81
CA VAL A 346 4.98 -7.81 -2.65
C VAL A 346 4.73 -9.32 -2.76
N GLY A 347 5.78 -10.15 -2.88
CA GLY A 347 5.64 -11.60 -2.90
C GLY A 347 5.01 -12.17 -1.61
N ALA A 348 5.35 -11.61 -0.45
CA ALA A 348 4.76 -12.01 0.84
C ALA A 348 3.28 -11.60 0.95
N GLU A 349 2.93 -10.41 0.47
CA GLU A 349 1.54 -9.94 0.42
C GLU A 349 0.67 -10.77 -0.52
N ILE A 350 1.20 -11.13 -1.70
CA ILE A 350 0.50 -12.02 -2.65
C ILE A 350 0.25 -13.38 -1.99
N ALA A 351 1.23 -13.96 -1.30
CA ALA A 351 1.04 -15.23 -0.59
C ALA A 351 -0.02 -15.12 0.53
N ASN A 352 -0.07 -14.00 1.24
CA ASN A 352 -1.11 -13.75 2.24
C ASN A 352 -2.50 -13.64 1.59
N MET A 353 -2.60 -12.91 0.48
CA MET A 353 -3.84 -12.76 -0.28
C MET A 353 -4.34 -14.12 -0.82
N ASP A 354 -3.43 -14.97 -1.30
CA ASP A 354 -3.76 -16.32 -1.76
C ASP A 354 -4.36 -17.17 -0.64
N SER A 355 -3.78 -17.11 0.58
CA SER A 355 -4.35 -17.78 1.75
C SER A 355 -5.75 -17.25 2.11
N ARG A 356 -5.98 -15.94 2.00
CA ARG A 356 -7.31 -15.35 2.25
C ARG A 356 -8.31 -15.76 1.19
N MET A 357 -7.89 -15.82 -0.07
CA MET A 357 -8.71 -16.27 -1.20
C MET A 357 -9.16 -17.72 -1.01
N VAL A 358 -8.27 -18.63 -0.60
CA VAL A 358 -8.63 -20.02 -0.27
C VAL A 358 -9.68 -20.09 0.85
N ASN A 359 -9.58 -19.25 1.87
CA ASN A 359 -10.58 -19.20 2.93
C ASN A 359 -11.95 -18.71 2.43
N VAL A 360 -11.96 -17.69 1.56
CA VAL A 360 -13.19 -17.20 0.90
C VAL A 360 -13.80 -18.28 0.02
N GLU A 361 -13.01 -18.97 -0.81
CA GLU A 361 -13.46 -20.09 -1.62
C GLU A 361 -14.05 -21.22 -0.75
N SER A 362 -13.43 -21.52 0.40
CA SER A 362 -13.98 -22.49 1.34
C SER A 362 -15.33 -22.08 1.92
N LEU A 363 -15.55 -20.79 2.19
CA LEU A 363 -16.83 -20.29 2.69
C LEU A 363 -17.90 -20.34 1.58
N CYS A 364 -17.55 -19.95 0.35
CA CYS A 364 -18.45 -20.08 -0.80
C CYS A 364 -18.89 -21.54 -1.01
N ASN A 365 -17.95 -22.50 -0.96
CA ASN A 365 -18.26 -23.93 -1.06
C ASN A 365 -19.18 -24.43 0.07
N LYS A 366 -19.13 -23.84 1.26
CA LYS A 366 -20.03 -24.17 2.38
C LYS A 366 -21.42 -23.54 2.23
N LEU A 367 -21.55 -22.44 1.51
CA LEU A 367 -22.81 -21.75 1.27
C LEU A 367 -23.60 -22.34 0.08
N ASP A 368 -22.95 -23.02 -0.85
CA ASP A 368 -23.59 -23.67 -2.01
C ASP A 368 -24.75 -24.64 -1.65
N PRO A 369 -24.63 -25.52 -0.65
CA PRO A 369 -25.73 -26.40 -0.23
C PRO A 369 -26.91 -25.63 0.37
N ILE A 370 -26.63 -24.50 1.04
CA ILE A 370 -27.65 -23.63 1.64
C ILE A 370 -28.39 -22.90 0.53
N SER A 371 -27.66 -22.31 -0.43
CA SER A 371 -28.23 -21.69 -1.64
C SER A 371 -29.14 -22.67 -2.39
N SER A 372 -28.69 -23.91 -2.57
CA SER A 372 -29.48 -24.98 -3.20
C SER A 372 -30.74 -25.33 -2.40
N SER A 373 -30.66 -25.32 -1.06
CA SER A 373 -31.80 -25.60 -0.18
C SER A 373 -32.84 -24.48 -0.21
N VAL A 374 -32.41 -23.21 -0.23
CA VAL A 374 -33.29 -22.04 -0.36
C VAL A 374 -33.97 -22.02 -1.72
N LEU A 375 -33.25 -22.36 -2.80
CA LEU A 375 -33.82 -22.52 -4.15
C LEU A 375 -34.93 -23.59 -4.17
N ARG A 376 -34.71 -24.73 -3.51
CA ARG A 376 -35.73 -25.78 -3.39
C ARG A 376 -36.96 -25.33 -2.60
N ILE A 377 -36.78 -24.53 -1.54
CA ILE A 377 -37.89 -23.99 -0.74
C ILE A 377 -38.71 -22.99 -1.57
N LYS A 378 -38.03 -22.07 -2.27
CA LYS A 378 -38.66 -21.12 -3.20
C LYS A 378 -39.48 -21.84 -4.28
N ASP A 379 -38.93 -22.89 -4.88
CA ASP A 379 -39.62 -23.68 -5.90
C ASP A 379 -40.79 -24.49 -5.33
N GLY A 380 -40.69 -24.94 -4.07
CA GLY A 380 -41.79 -25.57 -3.34
C GLY A 380 -42.94 -24.60 -3.06
N LEU A 381 -42.63 -23.36 -2.66
CA LEU A 381 -43.62 -22.32 -2.40
C LEU A 381 -44.31 -21.84 -3.68
N ASN A 382 -43.57 -21.71 -4.79
CA ASN A 382 -44.15 -21.33 -6.08
C ASN A 382 -45.05 -22.40 -6.71
N LYS A 383 -44.98 -23.67 -6.26
CA LYS A 383 -45.84 -24.75 -6.75
C LYS A 383 -47.18 -24.88 -6.01
N HIS A 384 -47.40 -24.14 -4.92
CA HIS A 384 -48.64 -24.14 -4.16
C HIS A 384 -49.23 -22.72 -4.04
N PRO A 385 -50.15 -22.29 -4.92
CA PRO A 385 -50.99 -21.14 -4.61
C PRO A 385 -51.92 -21.47 -3.42
N PRO A 386 -52.42 -20.47 -2.66
CA PRO A 386 -53.32 -20.73 -1.54
C PRO A 386 -54.64 -21.27 -2.08
N VAL A 387 -54.82 -22.58 -1.99
CA VAL A 387 -56.12 -23.23 -2.17
C VAL A 387 -56.89 -23.00 -0.87
N MET A 388 -57.86 -22.09 -0.91
CA MET A 388 -58.95 -22.12 0.06
C MET A 388 -59.83 -23.33 -0.28
N GLU A 389 -59.60 -24.45 0.40
CA GLU A 389 -60.50 -25.60 0.35
C GLU A 389 -61.50 -25.48 1.51
N THR A 390 -62.73 -25.06 1.19
CA THR A 390 -63.87 -25.09 2.10
C THR A 390 -64.21 -26.55 2.38
N GLY A 391 -63.77 -27.09 3.52
CA GLY A 391 -64.08 -28.45 3.93
C GLY A 391 -65.54 -28.59 4.37
N GLU A 392 -66.35 -29.32 3.59
CA GLU A 392 -67.66 -29.81 4.01
C GLU A 392 -67.47 -31.17 4.70
N ALA A 393 -67.99 -31.32 5.92
CA ALA A 393 -67.80 -32.53 6.71
C ALA A 393 -68.61 -33.72 6.14
N GLY A 394 -67.92 -34.78 5.72
CA GLY A 394 -68.54 -36.06 5.35
C GLY A 394 -69.09 -36.82 6.57
N PRO A 395 -70.10 -37.69 6.40
CA PRO A 395 -70.78 -38.37 7.51
C PRO A 395 -69.91 -39.46 8.17
N PRO A 396 -70.17 -39.84 9.44
CA PRO A 396 -69.31 -40.71 10.22
C PRO A 396 -69.21 -42.14 9.65
N GLY A 397 -67.98 -42.60 9.42
CA GLY A 397 -67.67 -43.98 9.03
C GLY A 397 -67.91 -44.97 10.17
N LYS A 398 -68.48 -46.15 9.84
CA LYS A 398 -68.78 -47.21 10.80
C LYS A 398 -67.51 -48.01 11.15
N MET A 399 -67.32 -48.29 12.43
CA MET A 399 -66.23 -49.14 12.93
C MET A 399 -66.45 -50.60 12.53
N ALA A 400 -65.49 -51.18 11.81
CA ALA A 400 -65.39 -52.61 11.60
C ALA A 400 -63.99 -53.10 12.03
N SER A 401 -64.01 -54.15 12.84
CA SER A 401 -62.88 -54.84 13.48
C SER A 401 -61.90 -55.43 12.46
N SER A 402 -60.60 -55.20 12.64
CA SER A 402 -59.54 -55.87 11.89
C SER A 402 -58.82 -56.92 12.76
N LYS A 403 -58.83 -58.17 12.27
CA LYS A 403 -57.86 -59.22 12.62
C LYS A 403 -56.88 -59.37 11.45
N PRO A 404 -55.58 -59.66 11.70
CA PRO A 404 -54.52 -59.56 10.69
C PRO A 404 -54.30 -60.87 9.91
N PRO A 405 -53.63 -60.80 8.75
CA PRO A 405 -52.64 -61.82 8.39
C PRO A 405 -51.34 -61.26 7.77
N GLU A 406 -50.23 -61.54 8.44
CA GLU A 406 -49.14 -62.46 8.05
C GLU A 406 -48.49 -62.43 6.63
N GLY A 407 -47.17 -62.19 6.64
CA GLY A 407 -46.14 -62.59 5.65
C GLY A 407 -45.81 -61.56 4.56
N ALA A 408 -44.56 -61.28 4.14
CA ALA A 408 -43.19 -61.67 4.47
C ALA A 408 -42.28 -60.68 3.65
N ASP A 409 -41.10 -60.21 4.09
CA ASP A 409 -39.75 -60.74 3.74
C ASP A 409 -38.69 -59.67 4.12
N GLY A 410 -37.45 -60.10 4.39
CA GLY A 410 -36.34 -59.35 5.04
C GLY A 410 -35.84 -58.06 4.37
N ILE A 411 -34.95 -57.28 4.98
CA ILE A 411 -33.56 -57.61 5.36
C ILE A 411 -33.14 -56.72 6.55
N MET A 412 -32.66 -57.33 7.64
CA MET A 412 -31.90 -56.65 8.71
C MET A 412 -30.41 -56.92 8.52
N MET A 413 -29.57 -55.94 8.83
CA MET A 413 -28.19 -56.15 9.30
C MET A 413 -27.94 -55.28 10.55
N PRO A 414 -27.20 -55.77 11.55
CA PRO A 414 -27.14 -55.18 12.89
C PRO A 414 -25.91 -54.27 13.05
N VAL A 415 -25.99 -53.29 13.96
CA VAL A 415 -24.80 -52.68 14.55
C VAL A 415 -24.93 -52.67 16.06
N GLN A 416 -23.95 -53.31 16.68
CA GLN A 416 -23.72 -53.49 18.10
C GLN A 416 -22.76 -52.41 18.61
N GLY A 417 -23.06 -51.82 19.76
CA GLY A 417 -22.20 -50.87 20.46
C GLY A 417 -22.47 -50.91 21.96
N PHE A 418 -21.41 -50.92 22.77
CA PHE A 418 -21.33 -51.51 24.10
C PHE A 418 -21.76 -50.60 25.26
N ALA A 419 -22.23 -51.23 26.33
CA ALA A 419 -22.46 -50.64 27.64
C ALA A 419 -21.14 -50.41 28.40
N GLY A 420 -21.06 -49.30 29.14
CA GLY A 420 -20.07 -49.04 30.16
C GLY A 420 -20.70 -48.30 31.35
N ALA A 421 -20.68 -48.93 32.52
CA ALA A 421 -20.82 -48.29 33.84
C ALA A 421 -19.45 -48.47 34.57
N PRO A 422 -19.18 -47.94 35.79
CA PRO A 422 -19.94 -47.04 36.67
C PRO A 422 -19.06 -45.88 37.26
N ALA A 423 -19.67 -44.91 37.99
CA ALA A 423 -19.14 -44.38 39.27
C ALA A 423 -19.96 -43.18 39.82
N SER A 424 -20.42 -43.27 41.07
CA SER A 424 -20.70 -42.15 42.00
C SER A 424 -19.42 -41.91 42.83
N PRO A 425 -19.15 -40.74 43.51
CA PRO A 425 -19.92 -40.27 44.68
C PRO A 425 -19.94 -38.71 44.91
N VAL A 426 -21.00 -38.08 45.44
CA VAL A 426 -21.23 -37.65 46.87
C VAL A 426 -20.88 -36.18 47.23
N LYS A 427 -21.88 -35.50 47.87
CA LYS A 427 -21.85 -34.34 48.83
C LYS A 427 -21.39 -32.96 48.29
N SER A 428 -21.84 -31.79 48.75
CA SER A 428 -22.74 -31.36 49.84
C SER A 428 -22.91 -29.83 49.76
N THR A 429 -24.15 -29.36 50.01
CA THR A 429 -24.54 -28.26 50.94
C THR A 429 -24.47 -26.77 50.57
N ASP A 430 -25.56 -26.10 50.99
CA ASP A 430 -25.83 -24.67 51.25
C ASP A 430 -25.98 -23.71 50.06
N SER A 431 -27.17 -23.19 49.73
CA SER A 431 -28.10 -22.32 50.49
C SER A 431 -27.48 -20.98 50.93
N LEU A 432 -27.81 -19.88 50.24
CA LEU A 432 -28.68 -18.78 50.74
C LEU A 432 -28.68 -17.57 49.79
N LYS A 433 -29.87 -16.96 49.67
CA LYS A 433 -30.28 -15.73 48.94
C LYS A 433 -29.73 -14.45 49.63
N PRO A 434 -30.20 -13.19 49.38
CA PRO A 434 -30.99 -12.56 48.28
C PRO A 434 -30.31 -11.25 47.77
N SER A 435 -30.74 -10.53 46.72
CA SER A 435 -31.81 -9.51 46.76
C SER A 435 -31.84 -8.67 45.47
N VAL A 436 -33.04 -8.32 45.00
CA VAL A 436 -33.37 -7.33 43.95
C VAL A 436 -33.38 -5.91 44.57
N PRO A 437 -33.28 -4.78 43.82
CA PRO A 437 -34.43 -4.18 43.11
C PRO A 437 -34.07 -3.60 41.71
N LEU A 438 -34.87 -3.86 40.68
CA LEU A 438 -36.02 -3.10 40.17
C LEU A 438 -35.66 -1.81 39.40
N ILE A 439 -35.97 -1.86 38.10
CA ILE A 439 -35.89 -0.83 37.07
C ILE A 439 -37.09 0.12 37.16
N THR A 440 -36.89 1.42 36.96
CA THR A 440 -37.89 2.37 36.42
C THR A 440 -37.16 3.68 36.10
N GLY A 441 -37.35 4.40 34.99
CA GLY A 441 -38.26 4.27 33.86
C GLY A 441 -37.91 5.32 32.79
N LEU A 442 -38.42 5.09 31.59
CA LEU A 442 -38.30 5.94 30.38
C LEU A 442 -38.81 7.38 30.58
N LYS A 443 -38.11 8.35 29.99
CA LYS A 443 -38.71 9.54 29.34
C LYS A 443 -37.70 10.29 28.46
N ILE A 444 -37.95 10.28 27.16
CA ILE A 444 -37.44 11.25 26.17
C ILE A 444 -38.44 12.42 26.16
N PRO A 445 -38.01 13.70 26.04
CA PRO A 445 -38.18 14.40 24.77
C PRO A 445 -37.05 15.39 24.37
N LEU A 446 -36.91 15.53 23.05
CA LEU A 446 -36.14 16.46 22.21
C LEU A 446 -35.62 17.79 22.83
N ARG A 447 -34.34 18.11 22.56
CA ARG A 447 -33.76 19.35 21.94
C ARG A 447 -32.26 19.48 22.31
N PRO A 448 -31.32 19.83 21.39
CA PRO A 448 -29.91 19.97 21.76
C PRO A 448 -29.65 21.33 22.44
N PRO A 449 -29.04 21.40 23.64
CA PRO A 449 -28.63 22.66 24.24
C PRO A 449 -27.20 23.07 23.82
N PRO A 450 -26.82 24.35 23.97
CA PRO A 450 -25.55 24.90 23.51
C PRO A 450 -24.37 24.46 24.37
N GLN A 451 -23.20 24.41 23.74
CA GLN A 451 -21.90 24.02 24.29
C GLN A 451 -21.58 24.71 25.63
N LYS A 452 -21.24 23.91 26.64
CA LYS A 452 -20.55 24.33 27.87
C LYS A 452 -19.11 23.80 27.83
N PRO A 453 -18.09 24.55 28.29
CA PRO A 453 -16.71 24.07 28.30
C PRO A 453 -16.58 22.97 29.35
N ALA A 454 -16.17 21.77 28.92
CA ALA A 454 -15.89 20.66 29.80
C ALA A 454 -14.54 20.87 30.51
N THR A 455 -14.52 20.61 31.82
CA THR A 455 -13.32 20.53 32.65
C THR A 455 -12.42 19.36 32.21
N PRO A 456 -11.08 19.51 32.27
CA PRO A 456 -10.15 18.51 31.75
C PRO A 456 -10.09 17.29 32.69
N SER A 457 -10.75 16.19 32.31
CA SER A 457 -10.44 14.87 32.85
C SER A 457 -9.16 14.37 32.17
N GLY A 458 -8.06 14.34 32.92
CA GLY A 458 -6.76 13.92 32.42
C GLY A 458 -6.76 12.44 32.01
N GLY A 459 -6.47 12.19 30.73
CA GLY A 459 -6.16 10.85 30.23
C GLY A 459 -5.94 10.85 28.73
N GLU A 460 -6.88 11.43 27.98
CA GLU A 460 -6.92 11.32 26.51
C GLU A 460 -6.81 12.70 25.87
N VAL A 461 -5.88 12.83 24.92
CA VAL A 461 -5.61 14.07 24.18
C VAL A 461 -5.67 13.73 22.70
N SER A 462 -6.71 14.19 22.03
CA SER A 462 -6.88 14.01 20.60
C SER A 462 -7.70 15.16 20.03
N PHE A 463 -7.47 15.53 18.78
CA PHE A 463 -8.34 16.49 18.10
C PHE A 463 -8.43 16.15 16.61
N SER A 464 -9.57 16.51 16.01
CA SER A 464 -9.79 16.45 14.58
C SER A 464 -10.73 17.58 14.19
N ALA A 465 -10.39 18.34 13.16
CA ALA A 465 -11.17 19.48 12.72
C ALA A 465 -11.12 19.63 11.19
N GLY A 466 -12.22 20.09 10.62
CA GLY A 466 -12.37 20.36 9.19
C GLY A 466 -12.74 21.82 8.92
N LEU A 467 -12.67 22.19 7.65
CA LEU A 467 -13.14 23.48 7.14
C LEU A 467 -14.53 23.31 6.53
N THR A 468 -15.46 24.21 6.84
CA THR A 468 -16.79 24.22 6.19
C THR A 468 -16.90 25.22 5.06
N LEU A 469 -16.03 26.23 5.03
CA LEU A 469 -16.04 27.29 4.04
C LEU A 469 -14.66 27.45 3.43
N PRO A 470 -14.57 27.74 2.13
CA PRO A 470 -13.30 28.06 1.51
C PRO A 470 -12.75 29.37 2.09
N TYR A 471 -11.44 29.40 2.32
CA TYR A 471 -10.73 30.64 2.61
C TYR A 471 -10.82 31.60 1.44
N SER A 472 -10.98 32.90 1.73
CA SER A 472 -11.05 33.92 0.70
C SER A 472 -9.66 34.22 0.15
N GLU A 473 -9.59 34.55 -1.14
CA GLU A 473 -8.34 34.81 -1.86
C GLU A 473 -7.54 35.95 -1.20
N GLY A 474 -6.28 35.67 -0.84
CA GLY A 474 -5.35 36.65 -0.26
C GLY A 474 -5.32 36.73 1.27
N GLU A 475 -6.04 35.87 1.99
CA GLU A 475 -5.99 35.83 3.45
C GLU A 475 -4.74 35.09 3.94
N VAL A 476 -3.69 35.86 4.28
CA VAL A 476 -2.46 35.33 4.89
C VAL A 476 -2.65 35.27 6.40
N GLY A 477 -2.62 34.06 6.97
CA GLY A 477 -2.78 33.88 8.41
C GLY A 477 -2.91 32.43 8.84
N ILE A 478 -3.25 32.22 10.11
CA ILE A 478 -3.48 30.88 10.66
C ILE A 478 -4.77 30.30 10.07
N ILE A 479 -4.70 29.07 9.57
CA ILE A 479 -5.85 28.31 9.06
C ILE A 479 -6.68 27.82 10.25
N LYS A 480 -7.93 28.27 10.32
CA LYS A 480 -8.90 28.02 11.39
C LYS A 480 -9.89 26.96 10.95
N PHE A 481 -9.63 25.71 11.31
CA PHE A 481 -10.55 24.62 11.05
C PHE A 481 -11.75 24.72 12.00
N ASN A 482 -12.82 25.34 11.51
CA ASN A 482 -13.94 25.76 12.33
C ASN A 482 -14.93 24.62 12.67
N LYS A 483 -14.83 23.46 12.01
CA LYS A 483 -15.67 22.30 12.27
C LYS A 483 -14.91 21.25 13.05
N VAL A 484 -15.03 21.30 14.37
CA VAL A 484 -14.42 20.31 15.27
C VAL A 484 -15.22 19.01 15.23
N LEU A 485 -14.54 17.90 14.93
CA LEU A 485 -15.09 16.54 14.90
C LEU A 485 -14.76 15.78 16.21
N VAL A 486 -13.52 15.93 16.69
CA VAL A 486 -13.02 15.33 17.94
C VAL A 486 -12.17 16.39 18.67
N ASN A 487 -12.25 16.47 19.99
CA ASN A 487 -11.44 17.39 20.81
C ASN A 487 -11.36 16.89 22.26
N ASP A 488 -10.77 15.72 22.43
CA ASP A 488 -10.58 15.10 23.74
C ASP A 488 -9.60 15.94 24.56
N GLY A 489 -10.01 16.29 25.79
CA GLY A 489 -9.30 17.24 26.64
C GLY A 489 -9.49 18.72 26.28
N GLY A 490 -10.13 19.04 25.14
CA GLY A 490 -10.49 20.42 24.79
C GLY A 490 -9.28 21.31 24.45
N HIS A 491 -8.20 20.72 23.94
CA HIS A 491 -6.92 21.40 23.72
C HIS A 491 -6.76 22.04 22.34
N TYR A 492 -7.70 21.80 21.42
CA TYR A 492 -7.82 22.53 20.16
C TYR A 492 -8.82 23.68 20.27
N ASP A 493 -8.40 24.89 19.90
CA ASP A 493 -9.27 26.08 19.83
C ASP A 493 -9.60 26.42 18.37
N ALA A 494 -10.88 26.25 18.00
CA ALA A 494 -11.37 26.50 16.66
C ALA A 494 -11.42 27.99 16.26
N GLN A 495 -11.40 28.91 17.24
CA GLN A 495 -11.39 30.36 16.94
C GLN A 495 -10.00 30.84 16.54
N THR A 496 -8.96 30.28 17.15
CA THR A 496 -7.57 30.62 16.88
C THR A 496 -6.90 29.67 15.88
N GLY A 497 -7.43 28.45 15.71
CA GLY A 497 -6.84 27.40 14.88
C GLY A 497 -5.66 26.69 15.56
N THR A 498 -5.46 26.90 16.87
CA THR A 498 -4.27 26.47 17.61
C THR A 498 -4.57 25.27 18.50
N PHE A 499 -3.69 24.26 18.44
CA PHE A 499 -3.65 23.16 19.41
C PHE A 499 -2.60 23.46 20.48
N THR A 500 -2.99 23.39 21.76
CA THR A 500 -2.08 23.58 22.90
C THR A 500 -1.77 22.24 23.55
N ALA A 501 -0.56 21.72 23.36
CA ALA A 501 -0.13 20.48 23.99
C ALA A 501 -0.22 20.59 25.53
N PRO A 502 -1.06 19.77 26.21
CA PRO A 502 -1.26 19.87 27.66
C PRO A 502 -0.17 19.18 28.48
N VAL A 503 0.61 18.30 27.85
CA VAL A 503 1.67 17.50 28.48
C VAL A 503 2.86 17.41 27.53
N ASP A 504 4.05 17.20 28.09
CA ASP A 504 5.24 16.95 27.27
C ASP A 504 5.12 15.56 26.63
N GLY A 505 5.29 15.49 25.31
CA GLY A 505 5.11 14.24 24.59
C GLY A 505 5.39 14.33 23.10
N ARG A 506 5.27 13.18 22.43
CA ARG A 506 5.28 13.10 20.96
C ARG A 506 3.84 13.13 20.46
N TYR A 507 3.57 14.03 19.53
CA TYR A 507 2.27 14.22 18.91
C TYR A 507 2.36 13.89 17.43
N LEU A 508 1.38 13.17 16.91
CA LEU A 508 1.18 12.99 15.47
C LEU A 508 0.20 14.06 14.98
N VAL A 509 0.60 14.80 13.97
CA VAL A 509 -0.25 15.83 13.33
C VAL A 509 -0.31 15.54 11.84
N THR A 510 -1.52 15.35 11.34
CA THR A 510 -1.80 15.16 9.92
C THR A 510 -2.75 16.25 9.46
N ALA A 511 -2.45 16.88 8.32
CA ALA A 511 -3.29 17.91 7.73
C ALA A 511 -3.42 17.66 6.22
N VAL A 512 -4.63 17.82 5.70
CA VAL A 512 -4.92 17.75 4.26
C VAL A 512 -5.52 19.08 3.84
N LEU A 513 -4.86 19.75 2.91
CA LEU A 513 -5.30 21.03 2.35
C LEU A 513 -5.55 20.86 0.85
N SER A 514 -6.75 21.21 0.42
CA SER A 514 -7.17 21.10 -0.98
C SER A 514 -7.39 22.50 -1.55
N PRO A 515 -6.50 23.01 -2.43
CA PRO A 515 -6.72 24.29 -3.08
C PRO A 515 -7.92 24.24 -4.03
N GLN A 516 -8.54 25.40 -4.25
CA GLN A 516 -9.52 25.53 -5.34
C GLN A 516 -8.83 25.42 -6.70
N ARG A 517 -9.58 24.97 -7.72
CA ARG A 517 -9.06 24.76 -9.08
C ARG A 517 -8.42 26.04 -9.63
N GLY A 518 -7.11 26.00 -9.88
CA GLY A 518 -6.34 27.12 -10.44
C GLY A 518 -5.70 28.05 -9.42
N GLN A 519 -5.76 27.72 -8.12
CA GLN A 519 -5.05 28.44 -7.05
C GLN A 519 -3.94 27.56 -6.46
N SER A 520 -2.83 28.18 -6.05
CA SER A 520 -1.78 27.55 -5.25
C SER A 520 -1.86 28.01 -3.80
N ILE A 521 -1.57 27.10 -2.86
CA ILE A 521 -1.54 27.33 -1.42
C ILE A 521 -0.15 26.93 -0.92
N GLU A 522 0.54 27.89 -0.29
CA GLU A 522 1.69 27.61 0.58
C GLU A 522 1.20 27.61 2.03
N ALA A 523 1.39 26.50 2.73
CA ALA A 523 1.04 26.36 4.14
C ALA A 523 2.21 25.79 4.94
N ALA A 524 2.29 26.18 6.21
CA ALA A 524 3.32 25.68 7.11
C ALA A 524 2.70 25.20 8.42
N LEU A 525 3.11 24.02 8.87
CA LEU A 525 2.91 23.60 10.24
C LEU A 525 3.95 24.29 11.10
N SER A 526 3.51 24.98 12.15
CA SER A 526 4.38 25.74 13.05
C SER A 526 4.19 25.31 14.50
N VAL A 527 5.30 25.34 15.25
CA VAL A 527 5.34 25.14 16.70
C VAL A 527 5.98 26.37 17.31
N SER A 528 5.25 27.10 18.16
CA SER A 528 5.72 28.34 18.78
C SER A 528 6.31 29.33 17.75
N ASP A 529 5.58 29.59 16.68
CA ASP A 529 5.95 30.47 15.55
C ASP A 529 7.16 30.02 14.70
N HIS A 530 7.67 28.80 14.92
CA HIS A 530 8.73 28.21 14.11
C HIS A 530 8.14 27.17 13.14
N SER A 531 8.36 27.34 11.83
CA SER A 531 7.92 26.38 10.82
C SER A 531 8.71 25.08 10.95
N ILE A 532 8.00 23.97 11.12
CA ILE A 532 8.58 22.62 11.21
C ILE A 532 8.37 21.81 9.94
N GLN A 533 7.31 22.11 9.18
CA GLN A 533 7.01 21.46 7.91
C GLN A 533 6.29 22.45 6.99
N LYS A 534 6.65 22.46 5.70
CA LYS A 534 5.97 23.24 4.66
C LYS A 534 5.25 22.32 3.68
N LEU A 535 4.13 22.82 3.16
CA LEU A 535 3.33 22.23 2.10
C LEU A 535 3.12 23.29 1.03
N ASP A 536 3.35 22.94 -0.22
CA ASP A 536 3.12 23.79 -1.38
C ASP A 536 2.31 23.00 -2.41
N SER A 537 1.19 23.57 -2.88
CA SER A 537 0.41 22.98 -3.94
C SER A 537 0.85 23.57 -5.28
N ALA A 538 1.58 22.77 -6.06
CA ALA A 538 2.13 23.11 -7.37
C ALA A 538 1.09 23.55 -8.41
#